data_AF-A0AAD3CJ97-F1
#
_entry.id   AF-A0AAD3CJ97-F1
#
_cell.length_a   1.000
_cell.length_b   1.000
_cell.length_c   1.000
_cell.angle_alpha   90.00
_cell.angle_beta   90.00
_cell.angle_gamma   90.00
#
_symmetry.space_group_name_H-M   'P 1'
#
loop_
_entity.id
_entity.type
_entity.pdbx_description
1 polymer ?
#
loop_
_entity_poly.entity_id
_entity_poly.type
_entity_poly.pdbx_seq_one_letter_code
_entity_poly.pdbx_strand_id
1 'polypeptide(L)'
;MESKEYNAYHDIHLQYFFENVHIQKHLMRIGFIDSTGALINTSKNQRKLRIIENEFAYAKAEESDLRQEEETVRSIVRKKKFGKIQESRKFDKIMIMKQGKQNQRRIKAALNEFLIK
;
A
#
# COMPACT_ATOMS: atom_id res chain seq x y z
N MET A 1 46.61 -19.59 6.15
CA MET A 1 46.29 -20.49 7.27
C MET A 1 45.08 -19.90 7.96
N GLU A 2 43.89 -20.46 7.74
CA GLU A 2 42.71 -20.12 8.56
C GLU A 2 43.02 -20.54 10.00
N SER A 3 43.11 -19.57 10.90
CA SER A 3 43.07 -19.86 12.33
C SER A 3 41.72 -20.50 12.60
N LYS A 4 41.71 -21.77 13.03
CA LYS A 4 40.50 -22.39 13.58
C LYS A 4 40.08 -21.54 14.77
N GLU A 5 39.08 -20.67 14.57
CA GLU A 5 38.49 -19.90 15.66
C GLU A 5 38.02 -20.89 16.73
N TYR A 6 38.46 -20.66 17.96
CA TYR A 6 38.10 -21.50 19.08
C TYR A 6 36.59 -21.43 19.30
N ASN A 7 35.93 -22.59 19.28
CA ASN A 7 34.49 -22.70 19.48
C ASN A 7 34.21 -23.30 20.85
N ALA A 8 33.87 -22.44 21.82
CA ALA A 8 33.52 -22.82 23.19
C ALA A 8 32.40 -23.86 23.29
N TYR A 9 31.50 -23.97 22.29
CA TYR A 9 30.42 -24.96 22.29
C TYR A 9 30.89 -26.39 22.01
N HIS A 10 32.08 -26.55 21.42
CA HIS A 10 32.67 -27.87 21.16
C HIS A 10 33.73 -28.22 22.22
N ASP A 11 33.89 -27.36 23.23
CA ASP A 11 34.78 -27.62 24.34
C ASP A 11 34.09 -28.54 25.36
N ILE A 12 34.68 -29.71 25.56
CA ILE A 12 34.21 -30.76 26.47
C ILE A 12 34.08 -30.22 27.90
N HIS A 13 34.95 -29.29 28.29
CA HIS A 13 34.94 -28.71 29.65
C HIS A 13 33.82 -27.70 29.86
N LEU A 14 33.33 -27.07 28.79
CA LEU A 14 32.22 -26.10 28.84
C LEU A 14 30.87 -26.74 28.56
N GLN A 15 30.83 -28.01 28.13
CA GLN A 15 29.59 -28.70 27.79
C GLN A 15 28.57 -28.68 28.94
N TYR A 16 29.01 -28.94 30.17
CA TYR A 16 28.15 -28.89 31.36
C TYR A 16 27.54 -27.51 31.64
N PHE A 17 28.25 -26.44 31.29
CA PHE A 17 27.72 -25.07 31.42
C PHE A 17 26.56 -24.84 30.43
N PHE A 18 26.68 -25.37 29.22
CA PHE A 18 25.66 -25.29 28.17
C PHE A 18 24.52 -26.30 28.32
N GLU A 19 24.68 -27.35 29.12
CA GLU A 19 23.62 -28.31 29.47
C GLU A 19 22.63 -27.78 30.52
N ASN A 20 22.94 -26.65 31.18
CA ASN A 20 22.05 -26.04 32.15
C ASN A 20 20.76 -25.52 31.49
N VAL A 21 19.60 -25.97 31.97
CA VAL A 21 18.26 -25.61 31.44
C VAL A 21 18.03 -24.10 31.38
N HIS A 22 18.54 -23.32 32.33
CA HIS A 22 18.41 -21.86 32.31
C HIS A 22 19.23 -21.24 31.18
N ILE A 23 20.44 -21.76 30.94
CA ILE A 23 21.32 -21.33 29.85
C ILE A 23 20.73 -21.77 28.51
N GLN A 24 20.22 -23.00 28.38
CA GLN A 24 19.56 -23.46 27.15
C GLN A 24 18.32 -22.64 26.83
N LYS A 25 17.46 -22.34 27.81
CA LYS A 25 16.31 -21.44 27.60
C LYS A 25 16.76 -20.06 27.13
N HIS A 26 17.86 -19.55 27.68
CA HIS A 26 18.43 -18.29 27.24
C HIS A 26 18.92 -18.37 25.78
N LEU A 27 19.74 -19.39 25.45
CA LEU A 27 20.31 -19.64 24.13
C LEU A 27 19.25 -19.90 23.05
N MET A 28 18.17 -20.60 23.41
CA MET A 28 17.04 -20.86 22.52
C MET A 28 16.28 -19.56 22.24
N ARG A 29 16.05 -18.73 23.28
CA ARG A 29 15.41 -17.43 23.13
C ARG A 29 16.20 -16.47 22.23
N ILE A 30 17.53 -16.51 22.28
CA ILE A 30 18.38 -15.68 21.42
C ILE A 30 18.67 -16.33 20.05
N GLY A 31 18.16 -17.55 19.79
CA GLY A 31 18.25 -18.21 18.49
C GLY A 31 19.60 -18.85 18.16
N PHE A 32 20.42 -19.16 19.17
CA PHE A 32 21.69 -19.88 18.98
C PHE A 32 21.49 -21.40 18.95
N ILE A 33 20.43 -21.91 19.59
CA ILE A 33 20.07 -23.33 19.58
C ILE A 33 18.61 -23.51 19.17
N ASP A 34 18.30 -24.65 18.56
CA ASP A 34 16.95 -25.07 18.20
C ASP A 34 16.20 -25.65 19.43
N SER A 35 14.90 -25.88 19.29
CA SER A 35 14.00 -26.59 20.21
C SER A 35 14.52 -27.94 20.70
N THR A 36 15.40 -28.57 19.92
CA THR A 36 16.06 -29.85 20.23
C THR A 36 17.39 -29.69 20.97
N GLY A 37 17.84 -28.44 21.19
CA GLY A 37 19.15 -28.13 21.77
C GLY A 37 20.30 -28.09 20.77
N ALA A 38 20.06 -28.37 19.49
CA ALA A 38 21.08 -28.34 18.45
C ALA A 38 21.51 -26.92 18.08
N LEU A 39 22.80 -26.71 17.83
CA LEU A 39 23.33 -25.40 17.44
C LEU A 39 22.80 -24.97 16.06
N ILE A 40 22.22 -23.77 16.00
CA ILE A 40 21.77 -23.17 14.75
C ILE A 40 23.00 -22.58 14.05
N ASN A 41 23.40 -23.19 12.94
CA ASN A 41 24.44 -22.63 12.10
C ASN A 41 23.90 -21.42 11.33
N THR A 42 24.17 -20.22 11.85
CA THR A 42 23.72 -18.95 11.28
C THR A 42 24.27 -18.73 9.87
N SER A 43 25.52 -19.12 9.57
CA SER A 43 26.11 -18.93 8.24
C SER A 43 25.42 -19.78 7.16
N LYS A 44 24.96 -20.99 7.51
CA LYS A 44 24.14 -21.82 6.60
C LYS A 44 22.75 -21.22 6.36
N ASN A 45 22.19 -20.54 7.35
CA ASN A 45 20.85 -19.94 7.27
C ASN A 45 20.85 -18.53 6.68
N GLN A 46 21.98 -17.83 6.64
CA GLN A 46 22.13 -16.51 6.03
C GLN A 46 21.68 -16.47 4.57
N ARG A 47 21.95 -17.52 3.78
CA ARG A 47 21.50 -17.59 2.38
C ARG A 47 19.97 -17.63 2.29
N LYS A 48 19.30 -18.40 3.16
CA LYS A 48 17.84 -18.49 3.19
C LYS A 48 17.22 -17.17 3.64
N LEU A 49 17.79 -16.54 4.67
CA LEU A 49 17.36 -15.22 5.13
C LEU A 49 17.48 -14.18 4.02
N ARG A 50 18.59 -14.15 3.28
CA ARG A 50 18.76 -13.25 2.12
C ARG A 50 17.72 -13.45 1.02
N ILE A 51 17.32 -14.70 0.75
CA ILE A 51 16.27 -14.98 -0.24
C ILE A 51 14.95 -14.37 0.24
N ILE A 52 14.59 -14.59 1.51
CA ILE A 52 13.36 -14.04 2.10
C ILE A 52 13.39 -12.51 2.08
N GLU A 53 14.51 -11.89 2.46
CA GLU A 53 14.68 -10.43 2.43
C GLU A 53 14.48 -9.86 1.02
N ASN A 54 15.06 -10.53 0.00
CA ASN A 54 14.90 -10.13 -1.39
C ASN A 54 13.45 -10.28 -1.86
N GLU A 55 12.80 -11.41 -1.59
CA GLU A 55 11.38 -11.63 -1.91
C GLU A 55 10.49 -10.56 -1.26
N PHE A 56 10.78 -10.20 -0.01
CA PHE A 56 10.04 -9.16 0.69
C PHE A 56 10.25 -7.77 0.07
N ALA A 57 11.47 -7.49 -0.41
CA ALA A 57 11.76 -6.25 -1.12
C ALA A 57 11.04 -6.18 -2.47
N TYR A 58 11.00 -7.28 -3.23
CA TYR A 58 10.27 -7.35 -4.49
C TYR A 58 8.76 -7.19 -4.28
N ALA A 59 8.18 -7.88 -3.30
CA ALA A 59 6.75 -7.77 -2.99
C ALA A 59 6.37 -6.33 -2.58
N LYS A 60 7.23 -5.64 -1.81
CA LYS A 60 7.01 -4.23 -1.46
C LYS A 60 7.05 -3.30 -2.67
N ALA A 61 7.97 -3.54 -3.62
CA ALA A 61 8.05 -2.75 -4.84
C ALA A 61 6.82 -2.96 -5.71
N GLU A 62 6.38 -4.20 -5.90
CA GLU A 62 5.17 -4.53 -6.65
C GLU A 62 3.92 -3.89 -6.03
N GLU A 63 3.77 -3.94 -4.70
CA GLU A 63 2.65 -3.29 -4.02
C GLU A 63 2.68 -1.76 -4.18
N SER A 64 3.87 -1.16 -4.16
CA SER A 64 4.06 0.26 -4.43
C SER A 64 3.60 0.64 -5.83
N ASP A 65 3.97 -0.15 -6.84
CA ASP A 65 3.61 0.10 -8.23
C ASP A 65 2.09 -0.03 -8.45
N LEU A 66 1.47 -1.09 -7.89
CA LEU A 66 0.02 -1.27 -7.93
C LEU A 66 -0.74 -0.09 -7.29
N ARG A 67 -0.24 0.44 -6.16
CA ARG A 67 -0.84 1.61 -5.51
C ARG A 67 -0.74 2.86 -6.38
N GLN A 68 0.39 3.07 -7.06
CA GLN A 68 0.55 4.18 -7.99
C GLN A 68 -0.40 4.05 -9.18
N GLU A 69 -0.51 2.86 -9.78
CA GLU A 69 -1.46 2.59 -10.86
C GLU A 69 -2.90 2.85 -10.42
N GLU A 70 -3.32 2.34 -9.27
CA GLU A 70 -4.65 2.63 -8.72
C GLU A 70 -4.90 4.14 -8.54
N GLU A 71 -3.91 4.88 -8.03
CA GLU A 71 -4.04 6.32 -7.83
C GLU A 71 -4.17 7.07 -9.16
N THR A 72 -3.41 6.68 -10.19
CA THR A 72 -3.54 7.27 -11.52
C THR A 72 -4.94 7.01 -12.10
N VAL A 73 -5.46 5.79 -12.01
CA VAL A 73 -6.80 5.42 -12.48
C VAL A 73 -7.87 6.21 -11.72
N ARG A 74 -7.76 6.30 -10.39
CA ARG A 74 -8.65 7.10 -9.55
C ARG A 74 -8.64 8.57 -9.97
N SER A 75 -7.47 9.13 -10.27
CA SER A 75 -7.33 10.52 -10.71
C SER A 75 -8.05 10.76 -12.05
N ILE A 76 -7.92 9.83 -13.00
CA ILE A 76 -8.56 9.90 -14.32
C ILE A 76 -10.08 9.83 -14.17
N VAL A 77 -10.59 8.88 -13.37
CA VAL A 77 -12.02 8.72 -13.13
C VAL A 77 -12.61 9.96 -12.48
N ARG A 78 -11.93 10.53 -11.47
CA ARG A 78 -12.35 11.79 -10.83
C ARG A 78 -12.40 12.92 -11.86
N LYS A 79 -11.35 13.14 -12.64
CA LYS A 79 -11.31 14.18 -13.69
C LYS A 79 -12.45 14.02 -14.69
N LYS A 80 -12.70 12.80 -15.19
CA LYS A 80 -13.81 12.50 -16.11
C LYS A 80 -15.17 12.80 -15.46
N LYS A 81 -15.37 12.40 -14.20
CA LYS A 81 -16.61 12.68 -13.46
C LYS A 81 -16.84 14.18 -13.27
N PHE A 82 -15.82 14.92 -12.84
CA PHE A 82 -15.89 16.37 -12.70
C PHE A 82 -16.16 17.07 -14.04
N GLY A 83 -15.52 16.62 -15.12
CA GLY A 83 -15.77 17.14 -16.47
C GLY A 83 -17.24 17.01 -16.88
N LYS A 84 -17.82 15.80 -16.75
CA LYS A 84 -19.24 15.55 -17.05
C LYS A 84 -20.18 16.42 -16.21
N ILE A 85 -19.87 16.60 -14.92
CA ILE A 85 -20.67 17.46 -14.04
C ILE A 85 -20.59 18.93 -14.51
N GLN A 86 -19.42 19.42 -14.91
CA GLN A 86 -19.28 20.79 -15.41
C GLN A 86 -20.01 20.99 -16.74
N GLU A 87 -19.93 20.04 -17.66
CA GLU A 87 -20.66 20.08 -18.93
C GLU A 87 -22.18 20.11 -18.70
N SER A 88 -22.70 19.26 -17.81
CA SER A 88 -24.10 19.29 -17.40
C SER A 88 -24.50 20.66 -16.87
N ARG A 89 -23.72 21.23 -15.96
CA ARG A 89 -23.99 22.58 -15.40
C ARG A 89 -23.99 23.67 -16.46
N LYS A 90 -23.08 23.60 -17.44
CA LYS A 90 -23.06 24.54 -18.58
C LYS A 90 -24.33 24.40 -19.42
N PHE A 91 -24.74 23.17 -19.71
CA PHE A 91 -25.97 22.88 -20.46
C PHE A 91 -27.22 23.39 -19.72
N ASP A 92 -27.33 23.11 -18.42
CA ASP A 92 -28.44 23.57 -17.58
C ASP A 92 -28.54 25.10 -17.58
N LYS A 93 -27.41 25.81 -17.45
CA LYS A 93 -27.36 27.27 -17.52
C LYS A 93 -27.87 27.79 -18.86
N ILE A 94 -27.48 27.17 -19.97
CA ILE A 94 -27.94 27.54 -21.32
C ILE A 94 -29.45 27.31 -21.47
N MET A 95 -29.96 26.18 -20.98
CA MET A 95 -31.39 25.86 -21.02
C MET A 95 -32.22 26.86 -20.21
N ILE A 96 -31.77 27.21 -19.00
CA ILE A 96 -32.42 28.23 -18.16
C ILE A 96 -32.46 29.58 -18.89
N MET A 97 -31.35 30.01 -19.50
CA MET A 97 -31.32 31.27 -20.26
C MET A 97 -32.27 31.24 -21.46
N LYS A 98 -32.36 30.12 -22.18
CA LYS A 98 -33.27 29.96 -23.33
C LYS A 98 -34.74 29.99 -22.89
N GLN A 99 -35.09 29.28 -21.83
CA GLN A 99 -36.43 29.30 -21.25
C GLN A 99 -36.81 30.70 -20.74
N GLY A 100 -35.89 31.40 -20.07
CA GLY A 100 -36.10 32.77 -19.63
C GLY A 100 -36.43 33.72 -20.79
N LYS A 101 -35.67 33.64 -21.89
CA LYS A 101 -35.95 34.43 -23.11
C LYS A 101 -37.31 34.10 -23.74
N GLN A 102 -37.68 32.81 -23.77
CA GLN A 102 -38.99 32.39 -24.28
C GLN A 102 -40.13 32.91 -23.40
N ASN A 103 -40.00 32.81 -22.08
CA ASN A 103 -41.00 33.31 -21.13
C ASN A 103 -41.17 34.84 -21.27
N GLN A 104 -40.08 35.60 -21.39
CA GLN A 104 -40.16 37.04 -21.64
C GLN A 104 -40.90 37.38 -22.93
N ARG A 105 -40.65 36.63 -24.02
CA ARG A 105 -41.38 36.80 -25.29
C ARG A 105 -42.87 36.52 -25.13
N ARG A 106 -43.24 35.44 -24.42
CA ARG A 106 -44.64 35.08 -24.15
C ARG A 106 -45.34 36.15 -23.30
N ILE A 107 -44.68 36.66 -22.26
CA ILE A 107 -45.20 37.73 -21.42
C ILE A 107 -45.43 39.01 -22.24
N LYS A 108 -44.45 39.42 -23.07
CA LYS A 108 -44.58 40.59 -23.95
C LYS A 108 -45.73 40.42 -24.95
N ALA A 109 -45.86 39.25 -25.57
CA ALA A 109 -46.96 38.98 -26.50
C ALA A 109 -48.33 39.06 -25.80
N ALA A 110 -48.47 38.45 -24.62
CA ALA A 110 -49.70 38.50 -23.83
C ALA A 110 -50.06 39.93 -23.39
N LEU A 111 -49.07 40.74 -22.99
CA LEU A 111 -49.28 42.15 -22.65
C LEU A 111 -49.75 42.97 -23.86
N ASN A 112 -49.15 42.75 -25.03
CA ASN A 112 -49.57 43.42 -26.27
C ASN A 112 -51.00 43.06 -26.67
N GLU A 113 -51.41 41.79 -26.53
CA GLU A 113 -52.80 41.38 -26.77
C GLU A 113 -53.78 42.06 -25.80
N PHE A 114 -53.36 42.29 -24.54
CA PHE A 114 -54.20 42.95 -23.53
C PHE A 114 -54.35 44.46 -23.76
N LEU A 115 -53.34 45.11 -24.35
CA LEU A 115 -53.34 46.55 -24.64
C LEU A 115 -54.06 46.92 -25.94
N ILE A 116 -54.29 45.95 -26.83
CA ILE A 116 -54.98 46.14 -28.13
C ILE A 116 -56.50 45.87 -28.02
N LYS A 117 -56.95 45.28 -26.90
CA LYS A 117 -58.37 45.16 -26.54
C LYS A 117 -58.82 46.34 -25.69
#